data_AF-A0A368F5H3-F1
#
_entry.id   AF-A0A368F5H3-F1
#
_cell.length_a   1.000
_cell.length_b   1.000
_cell.length_c   1.000
_cell.angle_alpha   90.00
_cell.angle_beta   90.00
_cell.angle_gamma   90.00
#
_symmetry.space_group_name_H-M   'P 1'
#
loop_
_entity.id
_entity.type
_entity.pdbx_description
1 polymer ?
#
loop_
_entity_poly.entity_id
_entity_poly.type
_entity_poly.pdbx_seq_one_letter_code
_entity_poly.pdbx_strand_id
1 'polypeptide(L)' 'MLQVKNGHIKRVTDDEIQSLIIEIIGANVSTSYISCPHDPKKTLGIKLPYFVMVVKNLKKYFTFEVQVDFN' A
#
# COMPACT_ATOMS: atom_id res chain seq x y z
N MET A 1 -4.37 9.07 0.83
CA MET A 1 -5.74 8.81 1.35
C MET A 1 -5.79 7.40 1.93
N LEU A 2 -6.66 7.13 2.90
CA LEU A 2 -6.94 5.78 3.38
C LEU A 2 -8.40 5.46 3.05
N GLN A 3 -8.65 4.35 2.36
CA GLN A 3 -9.99 3.91 2.01
C GLN A 3 -10.12 2.41 2.25
N VAL A 4 -11.21 1.99 2.87
CA VAL A 4 -11.50 0.58 3.16
C VAL A 4 -12.98 0.31 2.98
N LYS A 5 -13.32 -0.75 2.25
CA LYS A 5 -14.68 -1.28 2.15
C LYS A 5 -14.66 -2.79 2.36
N ASN A 6 -15.51 -3.29 3.26
CA ASN A 6 -15.62 -4.72 3.60
C ASN A 6 -14.24 -5.36 3.86
N GLY A 7 -13.49 -4.76 4.79
CA GLY A 7 -12.09 -5.06 5.03
C GLY A 7 -11.55 -4.30 6.24
N HIS A 8 -10.23 -4.29 6.41
CA HIS A 8 -9.56 -3.54 7.46
C HIS A 8 -8.13 -3.13 7.08
N ILE A 9 -7.65 -2.11 7.79
CA ILE A 9 -6.24 -1.73 7.84
C ILE A 9 -5.82 -1.73 9.31
N LYS A 10 -4.82 -2.54 9.67
CA LYS A 10 -4.37 -2.70 11.06
C LYS A 10 -2.85 -2.79 11.13
N ARG A 11 -2.30 -2.40 12.28
CA ARG A 11 -0.92 -2.74 12.65
C ARG A 11 -0.94 -4.04 13.44
N VAL A 12 -0.17 -5.02 13.00
CA VAL A 12 -0.06 -6.34 13.66
C VAL A 12 1.41 -6.76 13.72
N THR A 13 1.76 -7.64 14.66
CA THR A 13 3.06 -8.30 14.68
C THR A 13 3.00 -9.51 13.76
N ASP A 14 3.90 -9.60 12.78
CA ASP A 14 4.02 -10.78 11.93
C ASP A 14 4.85 -11.86 12.63
N ASP A 15 4.35 -13.09 12.67
CA ASP A 15 4.96 -14.18 13.44
C ASP A 15 6.27 -14.70 12.82
N GLU A 16 6.47 -14.58 11.50
CA GLU A 16 7.66 -15.11 10.82
C GLU A 16 8.86 -14.18 11.00
N ILE A 17 8.63 -12.86 10.97
CA ILE A 17 9.70 -11.85 11.10
C ILE A 17 9.72 -11.16 12.47
N GLN A 18 8.79 -11.52 13.37
CA GLN A 18 8.62 -10.97 14.72
C GLN A 18 8.62 -9.44 14.77
N SER A 19 8.05 -8.80 13.75
CA SER A 19 8.10 -7.34 13.55
C SER A 19 6.73 -6.77 13.23
N LEU A 20 6.53 -5.48 13.50
CA LEU A 20 5.28 -4.80 13.17
C LEU A 20 5.14 -4.58 11.66
N ILE A 21 3.99 -4.99 11.13
CA ILE A 21 3.60 -4.75 9.74
C ILE A 21 2.27 -4.00 9.68
N ILE A 22 1.98 -3.41 8.52
CA ILE A 22 0.65 -2.88 8.20
C ILE A 22 -0.07 -3.91 7.35
N GLU A 23 -1.15 -4.47 7.90
CA GLU A 23 -2.02 -5.40 7.19
C GLU A 23 -3.18 -4.63 6.55
N ILE A 24 -3.37 -4.83 5.25
CA ILE A 24 -4.47 -4.26 4.46
C ILE A 24 -5.22 -5.42 3.81
N ILE A 25 -6.48 -5.62 4.20
CA ILE A 25 -7.34 -6.68 3.67
C ILE A 25 -8.66 -6.06 3.22
N GLY A 26 -9.17 -6.51 2.08
CA GLY A 26 -10.49 -6.12 1.59
C GLY A 26 -11.07 -7.16 0.62
N ALA A 27 -12.38 -7.17 0.48
CA ALA A 27 -13.07 -8.04 -0.47
C ALA A 27 -12.80 -7.67 -1.94
N ASN A 28 -12.53 -6.39 -2.22
CA ASN A 28 -12.21 -5.90 -3.56
C ASN A 28 -11.01 -4.94 -3.51
N VAL A 29 -9.95 -5.28 -4.25
CA VAL A 29 -8.68 -4.55 -4.32
C VAL A 29 -8.82 -3.08 -4.75
N SER A 30 -9.84 -2.74 -5.55
CA SER A 30 -10.08 -1.35 -5.97
C SER A 30 -10.76 -0.48 -4.91
N THR A 31 -11.23 -1.07 -3.81
CA THR A 31 -12.01 -0.37 -2.77
C THR A 31 -11.35 -0.33 -1.40
N SER A 32 -10.19 -0.98 -1.25
CA SER A 32 -9.42 -1.04 -0.01
C SER A 32 -7.95 -0.79 -0.30
N TYR A 33 -7.50 0.46 -0.14
CA TYR A 33 -6.16 0.89 -0.48
C TYR A 33 -5.67 2.05 0.40
N ILE A 34 -4.35 2.25 0.36
CA ILE A 34 -3.70 3.48 0.83
C ILE A 34 -3.07 4.18 -0.37
N SER A 35 -3.14 5.50 -0.39
CA SER A 35 -2.50 6.33 -1.42
C SER A 35 -1.66 7.43 -0.79
N CYS A 36 -0.62 7.85 -1.52
CA CYS A 36 0.25 8.94 -1.15
C CYS A 36 0.55 9.76 -2.42
N PRO A 37 0.48 11.11 -2.38
CA PRO A 37 0.19 11.95 -1.21
C PRO A 37 -1.29 11.93 -0.79
N HIS A 38 -1.60 12.49 0.39
CA HIS A 38 -2.99 12.57 0.86
C HIS A 38 -3.84 13.50 -0.01
N ASP A 39 -3.26 14.62 -0.45
CA ASP A 39 -3.87 15.59 -1.35
C ASP A 39 -3.62 15.15 -2.81
N PRO A 40 -4.68 14.84 -3.59
CA PRO A 40 -4.54 14.39 -4.98
C PRO A 40 -3.97 15.46 -5.92
N LYS A 41 -3.90 16.72 -5.51
CA LYS A 41 -3.29 17.80 -6.30
C LYS A 41 -1.78 17.92 -6.09
N LYS A 42 -1.21 17.14 -5.17
CA LYS A 42 0.23 17.15 -4.88
C LYS A 42 0.88 15.90 -5.47
N THR A 43 2.20 15.97 -5.65
CA THR A 43 3.04 14.85 -6.08
C THR A 43 4.15 14.60 -5.06
N LEU A 44 4.73 13.40 -5.08
CA LEU A 44 5.91 13.08 -4.28
C LEU A 44 7.18 13.41 -5.08
N GLY A 45 8.07 14.22 -4.51
CA GLY A 45 9.35 14.59 -5.12
C GLY A 45 10.45 13.52 -4.98
N ILE A 46 10.12 12.24 -5.17
CA ILE A 46 11.08 11.13 -5.06
C ILE A 46 11.89 11.03 -6.35
N LYS A 47 13.21 11.24 -6.24
CA LYS A 47 14.14 11.21 -7.39
C LYS A 47 14.93 9.90 -7.52
N LEU A 48 14.77 8.99 -6.57
CA LEU A 48 15.52 7.74 -6.56
C LEU A 48 15.00 6.81 -7.67
N PRO A 49 15.90 6.12 -8.40
CA PRO A 49 15.51 5.31 -9.55
C PRO A 49 14.86 3.97 -9.18
N TYR A 50 14.95 3.56 -7.91
CA TYR A 50 14.43 2.27 -7.45
C TYR A 50 13.39 2.46 -6.36
N PHE A 51 12.24 1.81 -6.56
CA PHE A 51 11.21 1.66 -5.55
C PHE A 51 11.19 0.21 -5.07
N VAL A 52 11.48 0.00 -3.80
CA VAL A 52 11.49 -1.33 -3.17
C VAL A 52 10.35 -1.41 -2.17
N MET A 53 9.46 -2.37 -2.36
CA MET A 53 8.38 -2.68 -1.43
C MET A 53 8.55 -4.10 -0.92
N VAL A 54 8.50 -4.29 0.39
CA VAL A 54 8.50 -5.61 1.02
C VAL A 54 7.06 -5.97 1.36
N VAL A 55 6.55 -7.04 0.74
CA VAL A 55 5.18 -7.52 0.93
C VAL A 55 5.16 -9.00 1.25
N LYS A 56 4.24 -9.43 2.12
CA LYS A 56 3.97 -10.83 2.39
C LYS A 56 2.96 -11.37 1.38
N ASN A 57 3.31 -12.45 0.67
CA ASN A 57 2.40 -13.09 -0.28
C ASN A 57 1.34 -13.92 0.45
N LEU A 58 0.13 -13.39 0.55
CA LEU A 58 -1.02 -14.08 1.17
C LEU A 58 -1.77 -15.03 0.22
N LYS A 59 -1.27 -15.24 -1.01
CA LYS A 59 -1.95 -15.99 -2.08
C LYS A 59 -3.35 -15.45 -2.40
N LYS A 60 -3.51 -14.13 -2.33
CA LYS A 60 -4.74 -13.38 -2.67
C LYS A 60 -4.43 -12.34 -3.74
N TYR A 61 -5.46 -11.78 -4.36
CA TYR A 61 -5.29 -10.67 -5.30
C TYR A 61 -4.61 -9.48 -4.61
N PHE A 62 -3.53 -9.00 -5.22
CA PHE A 62 -2.75 -7.86 -4.77
C PHE A 62 -2.34 -7.04 -6.00
N THR A 63 -2.49 -5.72 -5.88
CA THR A 63 -2.11 -4.76 -6.93
C THR A 63 -1.49 -3.54 -6.26
N PHE A 64 -0.55 -2.89 -6.95
CA PHE A 64 0.00 -1.59 -6.57
C PHE A 64 0.13 -0.73 -7.83
N GLU A 65 0.12 0.59 -7.64
CA GLU A 65 0.24 1.57 -8.72
C GLU A 65 1.30 2.60 -8.36
N VAL A 66 2.09 3.01 -9.35
CA VAL A 66 3.06 4.10 -9.24
C VAL A 66 2.86 5.03 -10.43
N GLN A 67 2.58 6.30 -10.15
CA GLN A 67 2.58 7.35 -11.17
C GLN A 67 3.98 7.95 -11.26
N VAL A 68 4.55 7.95 -12.47
CA VAL A 68 5.87 8.54 -12.75
C VAL A 68 5.67 9.81 -13.56
N ASP A 69 6.33 10.88 -13.13
CA ASP A 69 6.43 12.13 -13.88
C ASP A 69 7.78 12.14 -14.62
N PHE A 70 7.74 12.33 -15.93
CA PHE A 70 8.92 12.33 -16.82
C PHE A 70 9.30 13.74 -17.27
N ASN A 71 8.63 14.77 -16.76
CA ASN A 71 8.88 16.16 -17.10
C ASN A 71 10.15 16.73 -16.45
#